data_AF-A0A842XCG3-F1
#
_entry.id   AF-A0A842XCG3-F1
#
_cell.length_a   1.000
_cell.length_b   1.000
_cell.length_c   1.000
_cell.angle_alpha   90.00
_cell.angle_beta   90.00
_cell.angle_gamma   90.00
#
_symmetry.space_group_name_H-M   'P 1'
#
loop_
_entity.id
_entity.type
_entity.pdbx_description
1 polymer ?
#
loop_
_entity_poly.entity_id
_entity_poly.type
_entity_poly.pdbx_seq_one_letter_code
_entity_poly.pdbx_strand_id
1 'polypeptide(L)'
;MIKQTKESNKRLERLLCSGLRPSEGLEDYAKRLRKLANQLADPKFLRRKSRLLKALANETRLKMLKLLSVREMCVCELTIALNLTQPTASHHLNILQNVELVKDRKEGKWVFYSLAKPKLTQNLFAFLEFPN
;
A
#
# COMPACT_ATOMS: atom_id res chain seq x y z
N MET A 1 -8.54 -10.72 18.69
CA MET A 1 -8.72 -9.77 19.80
C MET A 1 -9.97 -8.95 19.54
N ILE A 2 -11.11 -9.30 20.14
CA ILE A 2 -12.39 -8.59 20.01
C ILE A 2 -12.75 -8.04 21.39
N LYS A 3 -12.37 -6.80 21.67
CA LYS A 3 -12.99 -5.97 22.70
C LYS A 3 -13.77 -4.86 21.97
N GLN A 4 -14.88 -5.20 21.31
CA GLN A 4 -15.91 -4.21 21.00
C GLN A 4 -16.88 -4.20 22.16
N THR A 5 -16.55 -3.34 23.11
CA THR A 5 -17.16 -3.13 24.42
C THR A 5 -18.43 -2.27 24.27
N LYS A 6 -19.49 -2.66 25.00
CA LYS A 6 -20.75 -1.96 25.36
C LYS A 6 -21.02 -0.52 24.86
N GLU A 7 -20.03 0.38 24.85
CA GLU A 7 -20.10 1.78 24.41
C GLU A 7 -20.40 1.94 22.90
N SER A 8 -19.79 1.09 22.05
CA SER A 8 -19.97 1.16 20.58
C SER A 8 -21.42 0.86 20.17
N ASN A 9 -22.12 0.03 20.95
CA ASN A 9 -23.50 -0.35 20.71
C ASN A 9 -24.45 0.81 21.01
N LYS A 10 -24.21 1.58 22.09
CA LYS A 10 -25.05 2.74 22.45
C LYS A 10 -25.03 3.86 21.39
N ARG A 11 -23.88 4.12 20.78
CA ARG A 11 -23.78 5.13 19.69
C ARG A 11 -24.52 4.67 18.44
N LEU A 12 -24.44 3.37 18.13
CA LEU A 12 -25.14 2.77 16.99
C LEU A 12 -26.65 2.75 17.20
N GLU A 13 -27.12 2.45 18.41
CA GLU A 13 -28.53 2.57 18.80
C GLU A 13 -29.05 4.00 18.59
N ARG A 14 -28.33 5.02 19.08
CA ARG A 14 -28.71 6.43 18.86
C ARG A 14 -28.79 6.78 17.38
N LEU A 15 -27.88 6.25 16.55
CA LEU A 15 -27.90 6.45 15.10
C LEU A 15 -29.16 5.83 14.48
N LEU A 16 -29.55 4.63 14.90
CA LEU A 16 -30.78 3.97 14.42
C LEU A 16 -32.03 4.75 14.85
N CYS A 17 -32.08 5.21 16.10
CA CYS A 17 -33.18 6.05 16.60
C CYS A 17 -33.25 7.43 15.92
N SER A 18 -32.14 7.93 15.35
CA SER A 18 -32.13 9.22 14.63
C SER A 18 -32.79 9.19 13.26
N GLY A 19 -33.17 8.01 12.75
CA GLY A 19 -33.78 7.85 11.42
C GLY A 19 -32.80 8.00 10.24
N LEU A 20 -31.51 8.31 10.49
CA LEU A 20 -30.48 8.45 9.44
C LEU A 20 -30.06 7.11 8.80
N ARG A 21 -30.51 6.00 9.35
CA ARG A 21 -30.24 4.62 8.92
C ARG A 21 -31.52 3.78 9.04
N PRO A 22 -31.62 2.64 8.33
CA PRO A 22 -32.82 1.81 8.35
C PRO A 22 -33.23 1.43 9.77
N SER A 23 -34.53 1.48 10.07
CA SER A 23 -35.13 1.20 11.38
C SER A 23 -35.17 -0.29 11.72
N GLU A 24 -34.08 -1.00 11.45
CA GLU A 24 -33.88 -2.39 11.85
C GLU A 24 -33.33 -2.43 13.28
N GLY A 25 -33.52 -3.56 13.97
CA GLY A 25 -32.94 -3.77 15.29
C GLY A 25 -31.41 -3.67 15.27
N LEU A 26 -30.81 -3.22 16.38
CA LEU A 26 -29.35 -3.07 16.51
C LEU A 26 -28.59 -4.33 16.05
N GLU A 27 -29.08 -5.50 16.46
CA GLU A 27 -28.45 -6.78 16.13
C GLU A 27 -28.47 -7.06 14.63
N ASP A 28 -29.58 -6.81 13.97
CA ASP A 28 -29.74 -7.08 12.54
C ASP A 28 -28.96 -6.07 11.70
N TYR A 29 -28.94 -4.80 12.11
CA TYR A 29 -28.08 -3.80 11.49
C TYR A 29 -26.60 -4.15 11.66
N ALA A 30 -26.18 -4.58 12.86
CA ALA A 30 -24.81 -5.02 13.11
C ALA A 30 -24.44 -6.27 12.28
N LYS A 31 -25.34 -7.25 12.17
CA LYS A 31 -25.15 -8.43 11.29
C LYS A 31 -24.99 -8.00 9.84
N ARG A 32 -25.81 -7.05 9.35
CA ARG A 32 -25.73 -6.54 7.99
C ARG A 32 -24.41 -5.82 7.72
N LEU A 33 -23.95 -4.98 8.65
CA LEU A 33 -22.65 -4.30 8.54
C LEU A 33 -21.50 -5.31 8.47
N ARG A 34 -21.52 -6.36 9.30
CA ARG A 34 -20.52 -7.44 9.25
C ARG A 34 -20.58 -8.20 7.92
N LYS A 35 -21.79 -8.51 7.43
CA LYS A 35 -21.97 -9.16 6.12
C LYS A 35 -21.42 -8.30 4.98
N LEU A 36 -21.74 -7.01 4.97
CA LEU A 36 -21.22 -6.05 4.00
C LEU A 36 -19.69 -5.97 4.04
N ALA A 37 -19.11 -5.85 5.24
CA ALA A 37 -17.66 -5.84 5.43
C ALA A 37 -17.02 -7.11 4.83
N ASN A 38 -17.59 -8.29 5.11
CA ASN A 38 -17.08 -9.55 4.59
C ASN A 38 -17.25 -9.69 3.07
N GLN A 39 -18.31 -9.14 2.49
CA GLN A 39 -18.56 -9.17 1.04
C GLN A 39 -17.61 -8.27 0.26
N LEU A 40 -17.29 -7.08 0.78
CA LEU A 40 -16.42 -6.11 0.10
C LEU A 40 -14.93 -6.38 0.35
N ALA A 41 -14.60 -7.05 1.45
CA ALA A 41 -13.24 -7.24 1.90
C ALA A 41 -12.74 -8.67 1.63
N ASP A 42 -12.51 -9.05 0.36
CA ASP A 42 -11.73 -10.29 0.10
C ASP A 42 -10.40 -10.17 0.86
N PRO A 43 -10.19 -10.98 1.91
CA PRO A 43 -9.04 -10.82 2.77
C PRO A 43 -7.73 -11.07 2.00
N LYS A 44 -7.76 -11.91 0.96
CA LYS A 44 -6.57 -12.22 0.16
C LYS A 44 -6.19 -11.05 -0.72
N PHE A 45 -7.15 -10.47 -1.44
CA PHE A 45 -6.95 -9.27 -2.25
C PHE A 45 -6.46 -8.09 -1.41
N LEU A 46 -7.13 -7.78 -0.29
CA LEU A 46 -6.75 -6.66 0.57
C LEU A 46 -5.37 -6.85 1.22
N ARG A 47 -4.99 -8.08 1.61
CA ARG A 47 -3.63 -8.35 2.11
C ARG A 47 -2.56 -8.03 1.07
N ARG A 48 -2.78 -8.42 -0.19
CA ARG A 48 -1.84 -8.12 -1.30
C ARG A 48 -1.74 -6.62 -1.55
N LYS A 49 -2.87 -5.90 -1.59
CA LYS A 49 -2.89 -4.44 -1.75
C LYS A 49 -2.23 -3.72 -0.57
N SER A 50 -2.46 -4.18 0.65
CA SER A 50 -1.81 -3.64 1.85
C SER A 50 -0.28 -3.77 1.78
N ARG A 51 0.25 -4.92 1.31
CA ARG A 51 1.69 -5.08 1.11
C ARG A 51 2.26 -4.09 0.10
N LEU A 52 1.58 -3.90 -1.03
CA LEU A 52 1.96 -2.92 -2.04
C LEU A 52 2.00 -1.49 -1.46
N LEU A 53 0.93 -1.08 -0.76
CA LEU A 53 0.85 0.25 -0.16
C LEU A 53 1.92 0.46 0.92
N LYS A 54 2.20 -0.57 1.75
CA LYS A 54 3.30 -0.51 2.73
C LYS A 54 4.67 -0.37 2.05
N ALA A 55 4.87 -1.02 0.91
CA ALA A 55 6.09 -0.84 0.12
C ALA A 55 6.19 0.59 -0.44
N LEU A 56 5.08 1.24 -0.78
CA LEU A 56 5.09 2.63 -1.26
C LEU A 56 5.19 3.68 -0.15
N ALA A 57 4.71 3.39 1.06
CA ALA A 57 4.69 4.32 2.21
C ALA A 57 6.07 4.51 2.87
N ASN A 58 7.08 4.86 2.08
CA ASN A 58 8.43 5.19 2.53
C ASN A 58 9.13 6.10 1.53
N GLU A 59 9.67 7.20 2.02
CA GLU A 59 10.28 8.25 1.21
C GLU A 59 11.45 7.73 0.36
N THR A 60 12.37 6.96 0.93
CA THR A 60 13.53 6.42 0.22
C THR A 60 13.13 5.54 -0.95
N ARG A 61 12.12 4.67 -0.77
CA ARG A 61 11.59 3.82 -1.84
C ARG A 61 10.90 4.63 -2.93
N LEU A 62 10.18 5.69 -2.58
CA LEU A 62 9.60 6.60 -3.58
C LEU A 62 10.69 7.31 -4.39
N LYS A 63 11.76 7.79 -3.74
CA LYS A 63 12.93 8.37 -4.41
C LYS A 63 13.58 7.37 -5.37
N MET A 64 13.79 6.12 -4.95
CA MET A 64 14.29 5.05 -5.82
C MET A 64 13.39 4.85 -7.04
N LEU A 65 12.07 4.76 -6.87
CA LEU A 65 11.14 4.60 -7.99
C LEU A 65 11.18 5.78 -8.96
N LYS A 66 11.33 7.02 -8.47
CA LYS A 66 11.48 8.21 -9.32
C LYS A 66 12.80 8.18 -10.10
N LEU A 67 13.91 7.82 -9.46
CA LEU A 67 15.20 7.64 -10.15
C LEU A 67 15.13 6.55 -11.24
N LEU A 68 14.55 5.40 -10.89
CA LEU A 68 14.37 4.28 -11.81
C LEU A 68 13.36 4.56 -12.95
N SER A 69 12.53 5.60 -12.81
CA SER A 69 11.67 6.07 -13.90
C SER A 69 12.43 6.81 -15.00
N VAL A 70 13.61 7.35 -14.68
CA VAL A 70 14.48 8.07 -15.64
C VAL A 70 15.34 7.08 -16.42
N ARG A 71 15.99 6.15 -15.71
CA ARG A 71 16.80 5.07 -16.29
C ARG A 71 16.98 3.94 -15.30
N GLU A 72 17.39 2.78 -15.80
CA GLU A 72 17.86 1.71 -14.93
C GLU A 72 19.17 2.05 -14.22
N MET A 73 19.35 1.51 -13.01
CA MET A 73 20.50 1.79 -12.16
C MET A 73 20.95 0.53 -11.40
N CYS A 74 22.25 0.39 -11.16
CA CYS A 74 22.80 -0.58 -10.22
C CYS A 74 22.57 -0.16 -8.77
N VAL A 75 22.74 -1.11 -7.85
CA VAL A 75 22.71 -0.81 -6.40
C VAL A 75 23.75 0.25 -6.01
N CYS A 76 24.92 0.23 -6.66
CA CYS A 76 25.99 1.21 -6.45
C CYS A 76 25.55 2.64 -6.76
N GLU A 77 24.91 2.85 -7.91
CA GLU A 77 24.41 4.16 -8.33
C GLU A 77 23.33 4.67 -7.38
N LEU A 78 22.39 3.81 -6.98
CA LEU A 78 21.33 4.18 -6.03
C LEU A 78 21.88 4.51 -4.64
N THR A 79 22.92 3.81 -4.21
CA THR A 79 23.62 4.04 -2.94
C THR A 79 24.23 5.44 -2.92
N ILE A 80 24.93 5.82 -4.00
CA ILE A 80 25.51 7.16 -4.17
C ILE A 80 24.42 8.22 -4.29
N ALA A 81 23.44 8.02 -5.17
CA ALA A 81 22.39 9.02 -5.45
C ALA A 81 21.51 9.35 -4.24
N LEU A 82 21.33 8.40 -3.32
CA LEU A 82 20.47 8.55 -2.14
C LEU A 82 21.25 8.66 -0.83
N ASN A 83 22.59 8.69 -0.88
CA ASN A 83 23.46 8.69 0.30
C ASN A 83 23.09 7.59 1.31
N LEU A 84 22.99 6.35 0.82
CA LEU A 84 22.66 5.16 1.61
C LEU A 84 23.88 4.26 1.79
N THR A 85 23.74 3.25 2.65
CA THR A 85 24.65 2.09 2.61
C THR A 85 24.12 1.07 1.60
N GLN A 86 25.02 0.25 1.03
CA GLN A 86 24.63 -0.81 0.11
C GLN A 86 23.64 -1.82 0.73
N PRO A 87 23.78 -2.28 2.00
CA PRO A 87 22.77 -3.12 2.64
C PRO A 87 21.38 -2.47 2.71
N THR A 88 21.33 -1.17 3.04
CA THR A 88 20.05 -0.42 3.07
C THR A 88 19.42 -0.34 1.69
N ALA A 89 20.22 -0.03 0.66
CA ALA A 89 19.73 0.06 -0.71
C ALA A 89 19.17 -1.28 -1.21
N SER A 90 19.93 -2.37 -1.01
CA SER A 90 19.50 -3.74 -1.33
C SER A 90 18.22 -4.14 -0.60
N HIS A 91 18.08 -3.79 0.68
CA HIS A 91 16.88 -4.08 1.46
C HIS A 91 15.64 -3.40 0.86
N HIS A 92 15.75 -2.11 0.49
CA HIS A 92 14.66 -1.39 -0.16
C HIS A 92 14.30 -1.97 -1.53
N LEU A 93 15.29 -2.31 -2.35
CA LEU A 93 15.08 -2.94 -3.65
C LEU A 93 14.39 -4.30 -3.51
N ASN A 94 14.78 -5.12 -2.54
CA ASN A 94 14.12 -6.39 -2.26
C ASN A 94 12.64 -6.19 -1.86
N ILE A 95 12.33 -5.21 -1.00
CA ILE A 95 10.93 -4.89 -0.66
C ILE A 95 10.13 -4.52 -1.92
N LEU A 96 10.69 -3.66 -2.78
CA LEU A 96 10.04 -3.24 -4.03
C LEU A 96 9.88 -4.39 -5.02
N GLN A 97 10.85 -5.30 -5.08
CA GLN A 97 10.83 -6.47 -5.95
C GLN A 97 9.78 -7.49 -5.51
N ASN A 98 9.65 -7.72 -4.19
CA ASN A 98 8.65 -8.62 -3.61
C ASN A 98 7.20 -8.20 -3.87
N VAL A 99 6.97 -6.93 -4.22
CA VAL A 99 5.66 -6.40 -4.63
C VAL A 99 5.59 -6.08 -6.13
N GLU A 100 6.59 -6.51 -6.90
CA GLU A 100 6.68 -6.35 -8.36
C GLU A 100 6.61 -4.89 -8.82
N LEU A 101 7.21 -3.97 -8.07
CA LEU A 101 7.38 -2.56 -8.48
C LEU A 101 8.68 -2.34 -9.25
N VAL A 102 9.72 -3.12 -8.94
CA VAL A 102 10.99 -3.14 -9.65
C VAL A 102 11.31 -4.55 -10.13
N LYS A 103 12.12 -4.64 -11.18
CA LYS A 103 12.69 -5.89 -11.70
C LYS A 103 14.19 -5.68 -11.89
N ASP A 104 14.94 -6.77 -11.82
CA ASP A 104 16.38 -6.76 -12.09
C ASP A 104 16.71 -7.44 -13.43
N ARG A 105 17.85 -7.05 -14.00
CA ARG A 105 18.53 -7.75 -15.08
C ARG A 105 20.01 -7.87 -14.77
N LYS A 106 20.64 -8.96 -15.20
CA LYS A 106 22.07 -9.19 -15.03
C LYS A 106 22.82 -8.87 -16.31
N GLU A 107 23.97 -8.22 -16.18
CA GLU A 107 24.87 -7.90 -17.28
C GLU A 107 26.32 -8.04 -16.81
N GLY A 108 26.93 -9.17 -17.18
CA GLY A 108 28.22 -9.59 -16.62
C GLY A 108 28.13 -9.72 -15.09
N LYS A 109 28.98 -8.96 -14.39
CA LYS A 109 29.01 -8.92 -12.91
C LYS A 109 28.00 -7.95 -12.28
N TRP A 110 27.24 -7.22 -13.10
CA TRP A 110 26.37 -6.14 -12.64
C TRP A 110 24.91 -6.57 -12.62
N VAL A 111 24.17 -6.02 -11.65
CA VAL A 111 22.72 -6.15 -11.54
C VAL A 111 22.11 -4.75 -11.65
N PHE A 112 21.27 -4.56 -12.66
CA PHE A 112 20.57 -3.31 -12.90
C PHE A 112 19.09 -3.46 -12.58
N TYR A 113 18.54 -2.46 -11.90
CA TYR A 113 17.14 -2.40 -11.52
C TYR A 113 16.40 -1.45 -12.44
N SER A 114 15.16 -1.79 -12.80
CA SER A 114 14.24 -0.95 -13.57
C SER A 114 12.83 -1.08 -13.04
N LEU A 115 11.93 -0.19 -13.42
CA LEU A 115 10.51 -0.31 -13.07
C LEU A 115 9.90 -1.56 -13.72
N ALA A 116 9.25 -2.40 -12.91
CA ALA A 116 8.49 -3.53 -13.42
C ALA A 116 7.15 -3.09 -14.03
N LYS A 117 6.55 -2.03 -13.48
CA LYS A 117 5.25 -1.49 -13.91
C LYS A 117 5.31 0.02 -14.16
N PRO A 118 6.00 0.49 -15.24
CA PRO A 118 6.23 1.92 -15.47
C PRO A 118 4.96 2.76 -15.51
N LYS A 119 3.91 2.32 -16.23
CA LYS A 119 2.61 3.01 -16.30
C LYS A 119 1.95 3.17 -14.93
N LEU A 120 2.04 2.15 -14.07
CA LEU A 120 1.46 2.22 -12.72
C LEU A 120 2.22 3.24 -11.86
N THR A 121 3.55 3.23 -11.91
CA THR A 121 4.39 4.19 -11.18
C THR A 121 4.15 5.62 -11.67
N GLN A 122 4.00 5.83 -12.98
CA GLN A 122 3.69 7.13 -13.57
C GLN A 122 2.32 7.64 -13.09
N ASN A 123 1.28 6.82 -13.18
CA ASN A 123 -0.06 7.17 -12.70
C ASN A 123 -0.07 7.47 -11.19
N LEU A 124 0.70 6.71 -10.41
CA LEU A 124 0.84 6.95 -8.97
C LEU A 124 1.44 8.34 -8.69
N PHE A 125 2.55 8.69 -9.34
CA PHE A 125 3.16 10.00 -9.12
C PHE A 125 2.27 11.13 -9.64
N ALA A 126 1.62 10.97 -10.79
CA ALA A 126 0.64 11.93 -11.27
C ALA A 126 -0.52 12.14 -10.28
N PHE A 127 -0.98 11.06 -9.64
CA PHE A 127 -2.00 11.13 -8.59
C PHE A 127 -1.51 11.80 -7.29
N LEU A 128 -0.23 11.67 -6.95
CA LEU A 128 0.34 12.30 -5.75
C LEU A 128 0.76 13.76 -5.96
N GLU A 129 0.94 14.18 -7.21
CA GLU A 129 1.30 15.56 -7.60
C GLU A 129 0.06 16.48 -7.65
N PHE A 130 -1.16 16.00 -7.37
CA PHE A 130 -2.34 16.86 -7.22
C PHE A 130 -2.16 17.81 -6.02
N PRO A 131 -2.32 19.14 -6.21
CA PRO A 131 -2.19 20.09 -5.12
C PRO A 131 -3.26 19.83 -4.05
N ASN A 132 -2.83 19.78 -2.79
CA ASN A 132 -3.70 19.76 -1.62
C ASN A 132 -4.42 21.10 -1.45
#